data_AF-A0A7Y4A2F6-F1
#
_entry.id   AF-A0A7Y4A2F6-F1
#
_cell.length_a   1.000
_cell.length_b   1.000
_cell.length_c   1.000
_cell.angle_alpha   90.00
_cell.angle_beta   90.00
_cell.angle_gamma   90.00
#
_symmetry.space_group_name_H-M   'P 1'
#
loop_
_entity.id
_entity.type
_entity.pdbx_description
1 polymer ?
#
loop_
_entity_poly.entity_id
_entity_poly.type
_entity_poly.pdbx_seq_one_letter_code
_entity_poly.pdbx_strand_id
1 'polypeptide(L)'
;SLAGTLGLGKLIAFWDDNGISIDGHVEGWFSDDTPKRFESYGWHVIAAIDGHDSEAINAAIHAAKADPRPTLICTKTIIGFGSPNKSGSHDCHGAPLGADEIAATRKQLGWEHGPFEIPADVYAQWDAKEAGAAKEAAWNDKFASYAAAFPKEAAELKRRINGELPAEWEQKTSQIIADLQANPANIASRKASQNALEAFGQMLPEFLGGSADLAPSNLTMWSGSKSVSADDASGNYIHYGVREFGMTAIMNGIALHGGFVPYGATFLMFMEYARNAMRMAALMKIQNIQVYTHDSIGLGEDGPTH
;
A
#
# COMPACT_ATOMS: atom_id res chain seq x y z
N SER A 1 -2.86 -6.70 -10.87
CA SER A 1 -2.20 -6.18 -12.09
C SER A 1 -0.83 -5.55 -11.79
N LEU A 2 -0.70 -4.26 -11.39
CA LEU A 2 0.62 -3.58 -11.28
C LEU A 2 1.65 -4.30 -10.39
N ALA A 3 1.24 -4.86 -9.24
CA ALA A 3 2.15 -5.62 -8.37
C ALA A 3 2.82 -6.82 -9.05
N GLY A 4 2.13 -7.46 -10.01
CA GLY A 4 2.71 -8.55 -10.80
C GLY A 4 3.69 -8.03 -11.84
N THR A 5 3.38 -6.90 -12.49
CA THR A 5 4.33 -6.20 -13.39
C THR A 5 5.61 -5.78 -12.66
N LEU A 6 5.51 -5.36 -11.39
CA LEU A 6 6.64 -4.95 -10.56
C LEU A 6 7.36 -6.12 -9.86
N GLY A 7 6.90 -7.36 -10.02
CA GLY A 7 7.55 -8.54 -9.42
C GLY A 7 7.66 -8.48 -7.89
N LEU A 8 6.61 -8.02 -7.19
CA LEU A 8 6.64 -7.82 -5.74
C LEU A 8 6.62 -9.14 -4.92
N GLY A 9 7.68 -9.95 -4.99
CA GLY A 9 7.76 -11.27 -4.34
C GLY A 9 7.63 -11.31 -2.82
N LYS A 10 7.77 -10.16 -2.14
CA LYS A 10 7.54 -10.06 -0.68
C LYS A 10 6.08 -9.77 -0.32
N LEU A 11 5.22 -9.52 -1.30
CA LEU A 11 3.79 -9.30 -1.09
C LEU A 11 3.06 -10.65 -1.07
N ILE A 12 2.50 -10.99 0.09
CA ILE A 12 1.68 -12.19 0.28
C ILE A 12 0.31 -11.73 0.75
N ALA A 13 -0.72 -12.03 -0.03
CA ALA A 13 -2.11 -11.74 0.31
C ALA A 13 -2.84 -13.03 0.68
N PHE A 14 -3.68 -12.97 1.71
CA PHE A 14 -4.62 -14.02 2.05
C PHE A 14 -6.00 -13.56 1.59
N TRP A 15 -6.67 -14.39 0.79
CA TRP A 15 -8.06 -14.17 0.43
C TRP A 15 -8.94 -15.06 1.30
N ASP A 16 -9.70 -14.42 2.18
CA ASP A 16 -10.76 -15.05 2.96
C ASP A 16 -11.92 -15.45 2.03
N ASP A 17 -11.83 -16.66 1.48
CA ASP A 17 -12.74 -17.22 0.49
C ASP A 17 -13.85 -18.00 1.22
N ASN A 18 -14.75 -17.25 1.84
CA ASN A 18 -15.82 -17.77 2.72
C ASN A 18 -17.20 -17.91 2.03
N GLY A 19 -17.33 -17.46 0.77
CA GLY A 19 -18.55 -17.56 -0.02
C GLY A 19 -19.69 -16.60 0.35
N ILE A 20 -19.48 -15.65 1.27
CA ILE A 20 -20.52 -14.76 1.80
C ILE A 20 -20.14 -13.28 1.63
N SER A 21 -21.10 -12.46 1.25
CA SER A 21 -21.06 -11.00 1.41
C SER A 21 -22.24 -10.53 2.28
N ILE A 22 -22.40 -9.21 2.43
CA ILE A 22 -23.51 -8.61 3.19
C ILE A 22 -24.88 -9.08 2.66
N ASP A 23 -25.03 -9.18 1.34
CA ASP A 23 -26.30 -9.54 0.70
C ASP A 23 -26.56 -11.05 0.69
N GLY A 24 -25.62 -11.86 1.18
CA GLY A 24 -25.74 -13.32 1.25
C GLY A 24 -24.67 -14.07 0.46
N HIS A 25 -25.09 -15.17 -0.15
CA HIS A 25 -24.26 -16.04 -0.98
C HIS A 25 -23.79 -15.33 -2.25
N VAL A 26 -22.47 -15.28 -2.47
CA VAL A 26 -21.85 -14.38 -3.46
C VAL A 26 -22.11 -14.75 -4.92
N GLU A 27 -22.51 -15.99 -5.21
CA GLU A 27 -22.63 -16.54 -6.56
C GLU A 27 -23.59 -15.74 -7.47
N GLY A 28 -24.53 -14.99 -6.87
CA GLY A 28 -25.47 -14.13 -7.59
C GLY A 28 -24.84 -12.87 -8.22
N TRP A 29 -23.69 -12.41 -7.72
CA TRP A 29 -23.05 -11.15 -8.15
C TRP A 29 -21.52 -11.21 -8.25
N PHE A 30 -20.88 -12.27 -7.76
CA PHE A 30 -19.44 -12.47 -7.83
C PHE A 30 -19.12 -13.94 -8.15
N SER A 31 -18.77 -14.19 -9.41
CA SER A 31 -18.54 -15.53 -9.97
C SER A 31 -17.21 -15.64 -10.71
N ASP A 32 -16.27 -14.74 -10.43
CA ASP A 32 -14.92 -14.77 -11.00
C ASP A 32 -14.19 -16.07 -10.63
N ASP A 33 -13.47 -16.65 -11.59
CA ASP A 33 -12.36 -17.54 -11.30
C ASP A 33 -11.19 -16.69 -10.76
N THR A 34 -11.27 -16.35 -9.47
CA THR A 34 -10.31 -15.48 -8.79
C THR A 34 -8.87 -16.01 -8.89
N PRO A 35 -8.60 -17.31 -8.67
CA PRO A 35 -7.28 -17.89 -8.93
C PRO A 35 -6.76 -17.57 -10.33
N LYS A 36 -7.51 -17.90 -11.39
CA LYS A 36 -7.07 -17.62 -12.77
C LYS A 36 -6.92 -16.13 -13.06
N ARG A 37 -7.76 -15.29 -12.47
CA ARG A 37 -7.63 -13.83 -12.60
C ARG A 37 -6.28 -13.36 -12.06
N PHE A 38 -5.86 -13.85 -10.89
CA PHE A 38 -4.57 -13.47 -10.30
C PHE A 38 -3.38 -14.10 -11.03
N GLU A 39 -3.49 -15.34 -11.48
CA GLU A 39 -2.50 -15.95 -12.37
C GLU A 39 -2.30 -15.10 -13.63
N SER A 40 -3.38 -14.57 -14.23
CA SER A 40 -3.30 -13.68 -15.39
C SER A 40 -2.56 -12.36 -15.10
N TYR A 41 -2.46 -11.96 -13.83
CA TYR A 41 -1.67 -10.81 -13.40
C TYR A 41 -0.20 -11.15 -13.13
N GLY A 42 0.23 -12.39 -13.32
CA GLY A 42 1.59 -12.83 -13.01
C GLY A 42 1.83 -13.14 -11.54
N TRP A 43 0.77 -13.42 -10.77
CA TRP A 43 0.89 -13.82 -9.37
C TRP A 43 1.15 -15.32 -9.25
N HIS A 44 1.85 -15.71 -8.18
CA HIS A 44 1.80 -17.07 -7.68
C HIS A 44 0.47 -17.26 -6.92
N VAL A 45 -0.26 -18.33 -7.21
CA VAL A 45 -1.55 -18.59 -6.56
C VAL A 45 -1.53 -19.96 -5.91
N ILE A 46 -1.86 -19.99 -4.63
CA ILE A 46 -2.04 -21.23 -3.86
C ILE A 46 -3.53 -21.36 -3.56
N ALA A 47 -4.22 -22.15 -4.38
CA ALA A 47 -5.66 -22.27 -4.35
C ALA A 47 -6.15 -23.29 -3.30
N ALA A 48 -7.38 -23.09 -2.82
CA ALA A 48 -8.14 -24.05 -2.02
C ALA A 48 -7.43 -24.57 -0.75
N ILE A 49 -6.73 -23.69 -0.04
CA ILE A 49 -6.17 -24.00 1.28
C ILE A 49 -7.32 -24.07 2.29
N ASP A 50 -7.40 -25.14 3.07
CA ASP A 50 -8.31 -25.18 4.23
C ASP A 50 -7.85 -24.13 5.24
N GLY A 51 -8.65 -23.07 5.39
CA GLY A 51 -8.36 -21.95 6.28
C GLY A 51 -8.53 -22.27 7.76
N HIS A 52 -8.92 -23.50 8.12
CA HIS A 52 -8.99 -24.00 9.49
C HIS A 52 -7.94 -25.07 9.79
N ASP A 53 -7.04 -25.36 8.86
CA ASP A 53 -5.88 -26.24 9.05
C ASP A 53 -4.59 -25.40 9.15
N SER A 54 -4.03 -25.32 10.36
CA SER A 54 -2.83 -24.54 10.63
C SER A 54 -1.59 -25.05 9.88
N GLU A 55 -1.48 -26.35 9.64
CA GLU A 55 -0.34 -26.93 8.92
C GLU A 55 -0.43 -26.62 7.42
N ALA A 56 -1.64 -26.70 6.85
CA ALA A 56 -1.88 -26.32 5.46
C ALA A 56 -1.57 -24.83 5.21
N ILE A 57 -2.00 -23.95 6.12
CA ILE A 57 -1.71 -22.51 6.06
C ILE A 57 -0.20 -22.27 6.17
N ASN A 58 0.48 -22.92 7.11
CA ASN A 58 1.91 -22.72 7.31
C ASN A 58 2.72 -23.21 6.09
N ALA A 59 2.35 -24.36 5.51
CA ALA A 59 2.94 -24.85 4.27
C ALA A 59 2.75 -23.86 3.11
N ALA A 60 1.56 -23.27 2.98
CA ALA A 60 1.27 -22.25 1.97
C ALA A 60 2.12 -20.98 2.18
N ILE A 61 2.30 -20.53 3.43
CA ILE A 61 3.18 -19.39 3.75
C ILE A 61 4.64 -19.67 3.37
N HIS A 62 5.12 -20.89 3.62
CA HIS A 62 6.47 -21.28 3.24
C HIS A 62 6.65 -21.30 1.72
N ALA A 63 5.70 -21.86 0.98
CA ALA A 63 5.72 -21.84 -0.48
C ALA A 63 5.66 -20.40 -1.04
N ALA A 64 4.82 -19.54 -0.46
CA ALA A 64 4.68 -18.14 -0.85
C ALA A 64 5.99 -17.35 -0.66
N LYS A 65 6.69 -17.54 0.45
CA LYS A 65 7.98 -16.87 0.73
C LYS A 65 9.12 -17.33 -0.18
N ALA A 66 8.99 -18.50 -0.82
CA ALA A 66 10.00 -19.05 -1.70
C ALA A 66 9.81 -18.65 -3.17
N ASP A 67 8.64 -18.12 -3.55
CA ASP A 67 8.34 -17.69 -4.92
C ASP A 67 8.76 -16.21 -5.13
N PRO A 68 9.38 -15.86 -6.26
CA PRO A 68 9.76 -14.48 -6.55
C PRO A 68 8.58 -13.57 -6.95
N ARG A 69 7.40 -14.13 -7.23
CA ARG A 69 6.18 -13.39 -7.62
C ARG A 69 5.36 -12.99 -6.38
N PRO A 70 4.54 -11.92 -6.45
CA PRO A 70 3.53 -11.69 -5.43
C PRO A 70 2.60 -12.92 -5.33
N THR A 71 2.25 -13.31 -4.12
CA THR A 71 1.47 -14.53 -3.87
C THR A 71 0.06 -14.23 -3.36
N LEU A 72 -0.94 -14.90 -3.92
CA LEU A 72 -2.29 -14.98 -3.37
C LEU A 72 -2.50 -16.38 -2.78
N ILE A 73 -2.78 -16.45 -1.48
CA ILE A 73 -3.19 -17.68 -0.79
C ILE A 73 -4.71 -17.63 -0.65
N CYS A 74 -5.42 -18.52 -1.35
CA CYS A 74 -6.87 -18.61 -1.29
C CYS A 74 -7.27 -19.54 -0.14
N THR A 75 -7.65 -18.96 1.00
CA THR A 75 -8.04 -19.70 2.21
C THR A 75 -9.55 -19.89 2.22
N LYS A 76 -9.99 -21.14 2.05
CA LYS A 76 -11.39 -21.53 2.22
C LYS A 76 -11.73 -21.54 3.70
N THR A 77 -12.59 -20.63 4.11
CA THR A 77 -13.01 -20.51 5.52
C THR A 77 -14.53 -20.63 5.62
N ILE A 78 -15.02 -20.62 6.86
CA ILE A 78 -16.45 -20.55 7.16
C ILE A 78 -16.61 -19.27 7.98
N ILE A 79 -17.33 -18.29 7.43
CA ILE A 79 -17.61 -17.05 8.17
C ILE A 79 -18.35 -17.40 9.47
N GLY A 80 -17.93 -16.79 10.59
CA GLY A 80 -18.52 -17.07 11.90
C GLY A 80 -18.23 -18.46 12.47
N PHE A 81 -17.20 -19.17 11.96
CA PHE A 81 -16.82 -20.52 12.40
C PHE A 81 -16.95 -20.74 13.92
N GLY A 82 -17.62 -21.84 14.28
CA GLY A 82 -17.92 -22.20 15.66
C GLY A 82 -19.31 -21.81 16.11
N SER A 83 -19.98 -20.83 15.48
CA SER A 83 -21.36 -20.47 15.77
C SER A 83 -22.33 -21.52 15.21
N PRO A 84 -23.04 -22.31 16.03
CA PRO A 84 -23.85 -23.41 15.52
C PRO A 84 -24.99 -22.97 14.59
N ASN A 85 -25.56 -21.78 14.82
CA ASN A 85 -26.73 -21.32 14.07
C ASN A 85 -26.44 -20.20 13.06
N LYS A 86 -25.28 -19.54 13.14
CA LYS A 86 -24.93 -18.43 12.23
C LYS A 86 -23.66 -18.65 11.39
N SER A 87 -22.90 -19.73 11.63
CA SER A 87 -21.75 -20.07 10.76
C SER A 87 -22.19 -20.24 9.31
N GLY A 88 -21.43 -19.68 8.37
CA GLY A 88 -21.72 -19.78 6.94
C GLY A 88 -22.89 -18.91 6.47
N SER A 89 -23.41 -18.01 7.31
CA SER A 89 -24.50 -17.08 6.97
C SER A 89 -24.02 -15.62 6.98
N HIS A 90 -24.66 -14.76 6.19
CA HIS A 90 -24.46 -13.31 6.25
C HIS A 90 -24.87 -12.70 7.60
N ASP A 91 -25.69 -13.41 8.40
CA ASP A 91 -26.16 -12.94 9.72
C ASP A 91 -25.03 -12.76 10.75
N CYS A 92 -23.86 -13.37 10.53
CA CYS A 92 -22.69 -13.21 11.39
C CYS A 92 -21.72 -12.11 10.92
N HIS A 93 -22.00 -11.42 9.80
CA HIS A 93 -21.08 -10.46 9.21
C HIS A 93 -20.95 -9.15 10.00
N GLY A 94 -22.08 -8.49 10.28
CA GLY A 94 -22.09 -7.09 10.74
C GLY A 94 -22.85 -6.84 12.04
N ALA A 95 -23.32 -7.89 12.72
CA ALA A 95 -24.14 -7.77 13.92
C ALA A 95 -23.63 -8.68 15.05
N PRO A 96 -23.84 -8.30 16.32
CA PRO A 96 -23.54 -9.19 17.45
C PRO A 96 -24.27 -10.54 17.32
N LEU A 97 -23.61 -11.63 17.69
CA LEU A 97 -24.21 -12.97 17.65
C LEU A 97 -25.43 -13.10 18.57
N GLY A 98 -25.39 -12.45 19.74
CA GLY A 98 -26.39 -12.58 20.80
C GLY A 98 -25.91 -13.51 21.92
N ALA A 99 -26.43 -13.33 23.14
CA ALA A 99 -25.93 -14.03 24.33
C ALA A 99 -26.04 -15.55 24.24
N ASP A 100 -27.20 -16.06 23.81
CA ASP A 100 -27.45 -17.50 23.67
C ASP A 100 -26.55 -18.12 22.61
N GLU A 101 -26.39 -17.45 21.47
CA GLU A 101 -25.51 -17.91 20.38
C GLU A 101 -24.05 -17.90 20.82
N ILE A 102 -23.61 -16.87 21.55
CA ILE A 102 -22.26 -16.79 22.12
C ILE A 102 -22.00 -17.95 23.10
N ALA A 103 -22.97 -18.33 23.93
CA ALA A 103 -22.85 -19.47 24.83
C ALA A 103 -22.76 -20.80 24.05
N ALA A 104 -23.55 -20.94 22.98
CA ALA A 104 -23.51 -22.10 22.10
C ALA A 104 -22.17 -22.20 21.34
N THR A 105 -21.65 -21.09 20.83
CA THR A 105 -20.33 -21.01 20.17
C THR A 105 -19.20 -21.43 21.09
N ARG A 106 -19.19 -20.95 22.35
CA ARG A 106 -18.20 -21.37 23.35
C ARG A 106 -18.21 -22.88 23.55
N LYS A 107 -19.40 -23.47 23.71
CA LYS A 107 -19.57 -24.91 23.87
C LYS A 107 -19.06 -25.68 22.64
N GLN A 108 -19.36 -25.19 21.44
CA GLN A 108 -18.92 -25.80 20.17
C GLN A 108 -17.39 -25.76 20.02
N LEU A 109 -16.74 -24.66 20.41
CA LEU A 109 -15.29 -24.48 20.32
C LEU A 109 -14.52 -25.10 21.51
N GLY A 110 -15.22 -25.60 22.53
CA GLY A 110 -14.59 -26.07 23.77
C GLY A 110 -13.93 -24.93 24.57
N TRP A 111 -14.42 -23.69 24.43
CA TRP A 111 -13.88 -22.53 25.13
C TRP A 111 -14.62 -22.29 26.46
N GLU A 112 -13.97 -22.62 27.58
CA GLU A 112 -14.57 -22.59 28.92
C GLU A 112 -14.46 -21.24 29.64
N HIS A 113 -13.65 -20.31 29.12
CA HIS A 113 -13.37 -19.03 29.79
C HIS A 113 -14.43 -17.95 29.51
N GLY A 114 -14.61 -17.05 30.50
CA GLY A 114 -15.55 -15.94 30.44
C GLY A 114 -15.23 -14.88 29.39
N PRO A 115 -16.11 -13.87 29.19
CA PRO A 115 -15.81 -12.73 28.34
C PRO A 115 -14.55 -11.99 28.82
N PHE A 116 -13.60 -11.77 27.90
CA PHE A 116 -12.32 -11.10 28.17
C PHE A 116 -11.41 -11.81 29.19
N GLU A 117 -11.68 -13.07 29.52
CA GLU A 117 -10.79 -13.93 30.31
C GLU A 117 -9.91 -14.73 29.36
N ILE A 118 -8.60 -14.52 29.44
CA ILE A 118 -7.59 -15.25 28.66
C ILE A 118 -6.62 -15.93 29.63
N PRO A 119 -6.48 -17.27 29.56
CA PRO A 119 -5.56 -18.02 30.41
C PRO A 119 -4.10 -17.61 30.26
N ALA A 120 -3.32 -17.81 31.33
CA ALA A 120 -1.91 -17.45 31.36
C ALA A 120 -1.06 -18.26 30.37
N ASP A 121 -1.38 -19.53 30.15
CA ASP A 121 -0.70 -20.41 29.20
C ASP A 121 -1.00 -20.04 27.74
N VAL A 122 -2.23 -19.59 27.44
CA VAL A 122 -2.56 -19.00 26.14
C VAL A 122 -1.77 -17.71 25.94
N TYR A 123 -1.78 -16.79 26.91
CA TYR A 123 -0.98 -15.56 26.82
C TYR A 123 0.51 -15.85 26.61
N ALA A 124 1.08 -16.82 27.33
CA ALA A 124 2.49 -17.17 27.23
C ALA A 124 2.86 -17.69 25.82
N GLN A 125 1.96 -18.44 25.16
CA GLN A 125 2.17 -18.91 23.79
C GLN A 125 2.04 -17.79 22.74
N TRP A 126 1.24 -16.76 23.02
CA TRP A 126 1.03 -15.61 22.13
C TRP A 126 2.02 -14.46 22.37
N ASP A 127 2.76 -14.47 23.48
CA ASP A 127 3.69 -13.39 23.80
C ASP A 127 4.85 -13.35 22.79
N ALA A 128 4.93 -12.24 22.07
CA ALA A 128 5.98 -11.99 21.10
C ALA A 128 7.00 -10.95 21.57
N LYS A 129 6.96 -10.53 22.85
CA LYS A 129 7.80 -9.41 23.33
C LYS A 129 9.28 -9.78 23.30
N GLU A 130 9.63 -10.95 23.83
CA GLU A 130 11.03 -11.41 23.85
C GLU A 130 11.55 -11.68 22.44
N ALA A 131 10.79 -12.42 21.62
CA ALA A 131 11.18 -12.72 20.24
C ALA A 131 11.27 -11.45 19.37
N GLY A 132 10.38 -10.47 19.59
CA GLY A 132 10.41 -9.17 18.92
C GLY A 132 11.63 -8.35 19.31
N ALA A 133 11.89 -8.21 20.62
CA ALA A 133 13.05 -7.50 21.14
C ALA A 133 14.37 -8.11 20.62
N ALA A 134 14.47 -9.44 20.57
CA ALA A 134 15.65 -10.13 20.04
C ALA A 134 15.86 -9.85 18.54
N LYS A 135 14.79 -9.88 17.72
CA LYS A 135 14.85 -9.57 16.29
C LYS A 135 15.24 -8.11 16.03
N GLU A 136 14.68 -7.18 16.81
CA GLU A 136 14.99 -5.76 16.70
C GLU A 136 16.43 -5.46 17.15
N ALA A 137 16.89 -6.04 18.26
CA ALA A 137 18.29 -5.91 18.70
C ALA A 137 19.26 -6.41 17.61
N ALA A 138 18.99 -7.58 17.03
CA ALA A 138 19.79 -8.11 15.93
C ALA A 138 19.76 -7.22 14.67
N TRP A 139 18.65 -6.51 14.42
CA TRP A 139 18.57 -5.53 13.34
C TRP A 139 19.36 -4.26 13.66
N ASN A 140 19.31 -3.79 14.91
CA ASN A 140 20.06 -2.62 15.37
C ASN A 140 21.59 -2.85 15.25
N ASP A 141 22.07 -4.05 15.59
CA ASP A 141 23.48 -4.41 15.41
C ASP A 141 23.90 -4.41 13.92
N LYS A 142 23.01 -4.92 13.05
CA LYS A 142 23.22 -4.86 11.58
C LYS A 142 23.23 -3.42 11.09
N PHE A 143 22.32 -2.57 11.57
CA PHE A 143 22.26 -1.17 11.18
C PHE A 143 23.48 -0.38 11.70
N ALA A 144 23.97 -0.66 12.91
CA ALA A 144 25.21 -0.07 13.44
C ALA A 144 26.43 -0.45 12.58
N SER A 145 26.51 -1.72 12.17
CA SER A 145 27.56 -2.21 11.26
C SER A 145 27.46 -1.54 9.88
N TYR A 146 26.25 -1.39 9.35
CA TYR A 146 25.99 -0.66 8.11
C TYR A 146 26.38 0.82 8.23
N ALA A 147 26.04 1.50 9.32
CA ALA A 147 26.40 2.89 9.53
C ALA A 147 27.91 3.13 9.66
N ALA A 148 28.64 2.19 10.25
CA ALA A 148 30.10 2.25 10.29
C ALA A 148 30.73 2.10 8.90
N ALA A 149 30.17 1.24 8.04
CA ALA A 149 30.67 1.01 6.69
C ALA A 149 30.20 2.07 5.66
N PHE A 150 29.00 2.61 5.84
CA PHE A 150 28.30 3.52 4.91
C PHE A 150 27.72 4.72 5.67
N PRO A 151 28.56 5.60 6.24
CA PRO A 151 28.11 6.64 7.17
C PRO A 151 27.17 7.67 6.50
N LYS A 152 27.37 7.98 5.22
CA LYS A 152 26.52 8.93 4.49
C LYS A 152 25.14 8.33 4.20
N GLU A 153 25.11 7.11 3.70
CA GLU A 153 23.89 6.39 3.32
C GLU A 153 23.06 6.02 4.55
N ALA A 154 23.71 5.70 5.68
CA ALA A 154 23.01 5.46 6.93
C ALA A 154 22.39 6.74 7.53
N ALA A 155 23.09 7.87 7.45
CA ALA A 155 22.53 9.15 7.83
C ALA A 155 21.33 9.51 6.96
N GLU A 156 21.42 9.31 5.64
CA GLU A 156 20.30 9.53 4.72
C GLU A 156 19.12 8.60 4.97
N LEU A 157 19.36 7.30 5.14
CA LEU A 157 18.29 6.35 5.45
C LEU A 157 17.55 6.74 6.74
N LYS A 158 18.30 7.13 7.78
CA LYS A 158 17.72 7.56 9.05
C LYS A 158 16.89 8.84 8.90
N ARG A 159 17.42 9.86 8.22
CA ARG A 159 16.72 11.12 7.92
C ARG A 159 15.38 10.84 7.21
N ARG A 160 15.42 10.00 6.16
CA ARG A 160 14.26 9.66 5.33
C ARG A 160 13.21 8.87 6.10
N ILE A 161 13.60 7.88 6.89
CA ILE A 161 12.66 7.08 7.71
C ILE A 161 11.98 7.98 8.76
N ASN A 162 12.69 8.96 9.31
CA ASN A 162 12.14 9.93 10.25
C ASN A 162 11.28 11.03 9.60
N GLY A 163 11.21 11.09 8.26
CA GLY A 163 10.48 12.13 7.55
C GLY A 163 11.08 13.53 7.70
N GLU A 164 12.37 13.63 8.03
CA GLU A 164 13.09 14.89 8.16
C GLU A 164 13.52 15.39 6.78
N LEU A 165 13.43 16.70 6.51
CA LEU A 165 13.94 17.30 5.26
C LEU A 165 15.46 17.54 5.34
N PRO A 166 16.17 17.68 4.20
CA PRO A 166 17.57 18.09 4.21
C PRO A 166 17.78 19.41 4.96
N ALA A 167 18.86 19.55 5.71
CA ALA A 167 19.13 20.74 6.53
C ALA A 167 19.14 22.06 5.74
N GLU A 168 19.53 22.00 4.47
CA GLU A 168 19.62 23.12 3.52
C GLU A 168 18.32 23.40 2.76
N TRP A 169 17.24 22.65 3.03
CA TRP A 169 15.97 22.74 2.32
C TRP A 169 15.40 24.15 2.31
N GLU A 170 15.22 24.77 3.49
CA GLU A 170 14.58 26.08 3.62
C GLU A 170 15.35 27.18 2.89
N GLN A 171 16.68 27.17 3.03
CA GLN A 171 17.55 28.13 2.36
C GLN A 171 17.49 27.99 0.83
N LYS A 172 17.65 26.76 0.31
CA LYS A 172 17.69 26.51 -1.14
C LYS A 172 16.34 26.78 -1.79
N THR A 173 15.24 26.36 -1.15
CA THR A 173 13.88 26.61 -1.68
C THR A 173 13.53 28.10 -1.68
N SER A 174 13.88 28.83 -0.63
CA SER A 174 13.72 30.29 -0.59
C SER A 174 14.48 31.00 -1.72
N GLN A 175 15.72 30.58 -1.99
CA GLN A 175 16.51 31.13 -3.09
C GLN A 175 15.86 30.84 -4.45
N ILE A 176 15.41 29.61 -4.68
CA ILE A 176 14.70 29.23 -5.92
C ILE A 176 13.47 30.10 -6.14
N ILE A 177 12.66 30.32 -5.10
CA ILE A 177 11.45 31.15 -5.18
C ILE A 177 11.81 32.62 -5.48
N ALA A 178 12.83 33.16 -4.82
CA ALA A 178 13.31 34.52 -5.06
C ALA A 178 13.83 34.70 -6.51
N ASP A 179 14.56 33.72 -7.04
CA ASP A 179 15.07 33.75 -8.41
C ASP A 179 13.95 33.70 -9.45
N LEU A 180 12.90 32.90 -9.22
CA LEU A 180 11.71 32.89 -10.07
C LEU A 180 10.99 34.24 -10.07
N GLN A 181 10.90 34.89 -8.90
CA GLN A 181 10.28 36.22 -8.79
C GLN A 181 11.11 37.31 -9.49
N ALA A 182 12.43 37.20 -9.46
CA ALA A 182 13.36 38.13 -10.12
C ALA A 182 13.44 37.91 -11.65
N ASN A 183 13.09 36.71 -12.14
CA ASN A 183 13.17 36.34 -13.55
C ASN A 183 11.81 35.84 -14.08
N PRO A 184 10.86 36.74 -14.36
CA PRO A 184 9.52 36.36 -14.78
C PRO A 184 9.52 35.54 -16.07
N ALA A 185 8.71 34.48 -16.10
CA ALA A 185 8.48 33.66 -17.28
C ALA A 185 6.99 33.44 -17.51
N ASN A 186 6.53 33.59 -18.76
CA ASN A 186 5.15 33.26 -19.14
C ASN A 186 5.05 31.78 -19.51
N ILE A 187 4.82 30.93 -18.52
CA ILE A 187 4.70 29.48 -18.66
C ILE A 187 3.45 28.97 -17.95
N ALA A 188 2.90 27.85 -18.42
CA ALA A 188 1.81 27.18 -17.72
C ALA A 188 2.29 26.66 -16.35
N SER A 189 1.40 26.64 -15.35
CA SER A 189 1.71 26.13 -14.00
C SER A 189 2.17 24.67 -14.00
N ARG A 190 1.68 23.82 -14.91
CA ARG A 190 2.20 22.44 -15.12
C ARG A 190 3.70 22.43 -15.48
N LYS A 191 4.16 23.39 -16.29
CA LYS A 191 5.58 23.52 -16.65
C LYS A 191 6.38 24.10 -15.48
N ALA A 192 5.81 25.04 -14.73
CA ALA A 192 6.41 25.52 -13.49
C ALA A 192 6.55 24.40 -12.44
N SER A 193 5.55 23.51 -12.33
CA SER A 193 5.61 22.31 -11.48
C SER A 193 6.74 21.36 -11.90
N GLN A 194 6.92 21.12 -13.21
CA GLN A 194 8.07 20.36 -13.70
C GLN A 194 9.41 21.02 -13.35
N ASN A 195 9.52 22.34 -13.48
CA ASN A 195 10.73 23.07 -13.11
C ASN A 195 11.01 22.94 -11.60
N ALA A 196 9.97 22.92 -10.76
CA ALA A 196 10.11 22.65 -9.33
C ALA A 196 10.56 21.21 -9.06
N LEU A 197 10.04 20.21 -9.78
CA LEU A 197 10.52 18.82 -9.70
C LEU A 197 11.99 18.70 -10.11
N GLU A 198 12.42 19.41 -11.15
CA GLU A 198 13.82 19.45 -11.57
C GLU A 198 14.73 20.02 -10.47
N ALA A 199 14.33 21.12 -9.85
CA ALA A 199 15.12 21.74 -8.78
C ALA A 199 15.12 20.90 -7.49
N PHE A 200 13.95 20.39 -7.08
CA PHE A 200 13.80 19.66 -5.83
C PHE A 200 14.28 18.22 -5.91
N GLY A 201 14.16 17.56 -7.06
CA GLY A 201 14.63 16.19 -7.27
C GLY A 201 16.13 16.03 -7.07
N GLN A 202 16.91 17.10 -7.30
CA GLN A 202 18.35 17.12 -7.01
C GLN A 202 18.68 17.15 -5.51
N MET A 203 17.72 17.55 -4.67
CA MET A 203 17.87 17.69 -3.21
C MET A 203 17.14 16.60 -2.41
N LEU A 204 16.10 15.99 -3.00
CA LEU A 204 15.21 15.04 -2.34
C LEU A 204 15.36 13.63 -2.94
N PRO A 205 16.38 12.85 -2.54
CA PRO A 205 16.52 11.45 -2.96
C PRO A 205 15.36 10.55 -2.51
N GLU A 206 14.53 11.01 -1.57
CA GLU A 206 13.33 10.34 -1.11
C GLU A 206 12.12 10.48 -2.04
N PHE A 207 12.19 11.27 -3.11
CA PHE A 207 11.07 11.33 -4.06
C PHE A 207 10.81 9.96 -4.68
N LEU A 208 9.55 9.55 -4.63
CA LEU A 208 9.04 8.39 -5.37
C LEU A 208 7.79 8.83 -6.13
N GLY A 209 8.03 9.32 -7.33
CA GLY A 209 7.03 9.97 -8.17
C GLY A 209 6.29 9.04 -9.10
N GLY A 210 5.30 9.56 -9.80
CA GLY A 210 4.71 8.91 -10.95
C GLY A 210 3.50 9.64 -11.51
N SER A 211 2.95 9.08 -12.58
CA SER A 211 1.72 9.57 -13.21
C SER A 211 0.88 8.38 -13.70
N ALA A 212 -0.44 8.57 -13.70
CA ALA A 212 -1.40 7.62 -14.26
C ALA A 212 -1.42 7.73 -15.79
N ASP A 213 -0.34 7.26 -16.44
CA ASP A 213 -0.14 7.26 -17.90
C ASP A 213 -0.10 8.64 -18.58
N LEU A 214 0.01 9.71 -17.80
CA LEU A 214 -0.04 11.10 -18.27
C LEU A 214 1.29 11.85 -18.04
N ALA A 215 2.41 11.13 -17.89
CA ALA A 215 3.72 11.72 -17.63
C ALA A 215 4.12 12.88 -18.56
N PRO A 216 3.99 12.76 -19.91
CA PRO A 216 4.32 13.87 -20.81
C PRO A 216 3.31 15.02 -20.76
N SER A 217 2.08 14.79 -20.31
CA SER A 217 1.03 15.81 -20.25
C SER A 217 1.02 16.56 -18.91
N ASN A 218 1.22 15.82 -17.80
CA ASN A 218 1.34 16.38 -16.46
C ASN A 218 2.73 16.97 -16.18
N LEU A 219 3.73 16.56 -16.97
CA LEU A 219 5.14 16.98 -16.86
C LEU A 219 5.79 16.57 -15.53
N THR A 220 5.66 15.29 -15.17
CA THR A 220 6.07 14.75 -13.86
C THR A 220 7.44 14.11 -13.84
N MET A 221 8.10 14.00 -15.00
CA MET A 221 9.48 13.55 -15.11
C MET A 221 10.44 14.74 -15.14
N TRP A 222 11.55 14.59 -14.43
CA TRP A 222 12.69 15.50 -14.40
C TRP A 222 13.97 14.75 -14.85
N SER A 223 15.09 15.45 -15.03
CA SER A 223 16.30 14.89 -15.65
C SER A 223 16.88 13.66 -14.94
N GLY A 224 16.68 13.53 -13.62
CA GLY A 224 17.09 12.38 -12.81
C GLY A 224 15.98 11.38 -12.51
N SER A 225 14.83 11.45 -13.20
CA SER A 225 13.78 10.43 -13.10
C SER A 225 14.26 9.10 -13.69
N LYS A 226 14.16 8.04 -12.89
CA LYS A 226 14.46 6.65 -13.29
C LYS A 226 13.30 5.75 -12.92
N SER A 227 12.81 5.00 -13.90
CA SER A 227 11.67 4.11 -13.71
C SER A 227 12.01 2.97 -12.75
N VAL A 228 11.10 2.68 -11.82
CA VAL A 228 11.10 1.45 -11.03
C VAL A 228 10.52 0.33 -11.88
N SER A 229 11.22 -0.79 -11.97
CA SER A 229 10.79 -1.99 -12.68
C SER A 229 11.06 -3.25 -11.86
N ALA A 230 10.61 -4.41 -12.35
CA ALA A 230 10.94 -5.69 -11.74
C ALA A 230 12.45 -6.00 -11.78
N ASP A 231 13.16 -5.51 -12.79
CA ASP A 231 14.60 -5.75 -13.00
C ASP A 231 15.48 -4.72 -12.26
N ASP A 232 14.99 -3.49 -12.06
CA ASP A 232 15.69 -2.43 -11.35
C ASP A 232 14.73 -1.62 -10.45
N ALA A 233 14.81 -1.90 -9.15
CA ALA A 233 14.04 -1.21 -8.13
C ALA A 233 14.75 0.01 -7.51
N SER A 234 15.92 0.41 -8.04
CA SER A 234 16.69 1.57 -7.55
C SER A 234 16.19 2.92 -8.08
N GLY A 235 15.16 2.90 -8.93
CA GLY A 235 14.51 4.09 -9.49
C GLY A 235 13.72 4.93 -8.47
N ASN A 236 13.19 6.05 -8.95
CA ASN A 236 12.43 7.04 -8.19
C ASN A 236 11.12 7.46 -8.90
N TYR A 237 10.72 6.73 -9.95
CA TYR A 237 9.55 7.03 -10.75
C TYR A 237 8.74 5.77 -11.08
N ILE A 238 7.43 5.81 -10.88
CA ILE A 238 6.50 4.71 -11.10
C ILE A 238 5.58 5.07 -12.28
N HIS A 239 5.56 4.19 -13.28
CA HIS A 239 4.55 4.22 -14.33
C HIS A 239 3.30 3.46 -13.85
N TYR A 240 2.32 4.19 -13.31
CA TYR A 240 1.14 3.57 -12.72
C TYR A 240 0.18 2.96 -13.76
N GLY A 241 0.25 3.41 -15.02
CA GLY A 241 -0.79 3.19 -16.03
C GLY A 241 -2.08 3.94 -15.70
N VAL A 242 -3.14 3.73 -16.48
CA VAL A 242 -4.46 4.37 -16.28
C VAL A 242 -5.17 3.77 -15.05
N ARG A 243 -4.74 4.18 -13.85
CA ARG A 243 -5.09 3.58 -12.56
C ARG A 243 -5.11 4.62 -11.43
N GLU A 244 -5.82 5.72 -11.57
CA GLU A 244 -5.81 6.87 -10.65
C GLU A 244 -6.09 6.48 -9.19
N PHE A 245 -7.13 5.67 -8.97
CA PHE A 245 -7.47 5.20 -7.62
C PHE A 245 -6.37 4.29 -7.05
N GLY A 246 -5.91 3.32 -7.86
CA GLY A 246 -4.82 2.43 -7.48
C GLY A 246 -3.53 3.18 -7.16
N MET A 247 -3.13 4.12 -8.02
CA MET A 247 -2.00 5.02 -7.82
C MET A 247 -2.10 5.74 -6.48
N THR A 248 -3.23 6.39 -6.22
CA THR A 248 -3.41 7.21 -5.02
C THR A 248 -3.41 6.37 -3.74
N ALA A 249 -4.02 5.18 -3.77
CA ALA A 249 -3.99 4.26 -2.63
C ALA A 249 -2.59 3.65 -2.42
N ILE A 250 -1.86 3.35 -3.49
CA ILE A 250 -0.47 2.88 -3.42
C ILE A 250 0.43 3.97 -2.82
N MET A 251 0.26 5.24 -3.23
CA MET A 251 0.96 6.37 -2.64
C MET A 251 0.69 6.50 -1.14
N ASN A 252 -0.54 6.25 -0.69
CA ASN A 252 -0.85 6.21 0.73
C ASN A 252 -0.03 5.13 1.45
N GLY A 253 0.08 3.93 0.85
CA GLY A 253 0.92 2.85 1.37
C GLY A 253 2.41 3.21 1.42
N ILE A 254 2.93 3.89 0.39
CA ILE A 254 4.32 4.37 0.34
C ILE A 254 4.58 5.37 1.47
N ALA A 255 3.67 6.33 1.68
CA ALA A 255 3.80 7.30 2.77
C ALA A 255 3.72 6.64 4.16
N LEU A 256 2.82 5.68 4.35
CA LEU A 256 2.69 4.91 5.60
C LEU A 256 3.91 4.04 5.90
N HIS A 257 4.57 3.51 4.88
CA HIS A 257 5.80 2.73 5.03
C HIS A 257 6.96 3.59 5.55
N GLY A 258 7.02 4.86 5.17
CA GLY A 258 8.12 5.77 5.50
C GLY A 258 9.34 5.59 4.60
N GLY A 259 10.23 6.58 4.62
CA GLY A 259 11.44 6.61 3.80
C GLY A 259 11.31 7.26 2.43
N PHE A 260 10.08 7.64 2.01
CA PHE A 260 9.81 8.25 0.72
C PHE A 260 8.81 9.41 0.83
N VAL A 261 8.92 10.36 -0.10
CA VAL A 261 7.93 11.40 -0.35
C VAL A 261 7.23 11.07 -1.67
N PRO A 262 6.03 10.48 -1.63
CA PRO A 262 5.33 10.11 -2.85
C PRO A 262 4.68 11.33 -3.53
N TYR A 263 4.77 11.38 -4.85
CA TYR A 263 3.93 12.25 -5.67
C TYR A 263 3.28 11.48 -6.81
N GLY A 264 2.05 11.87 -7.15
CA GLY A 264 1.23 11.28 -8.20
C GLY A 264 0.61 12.35 -9.06
N ALA A 265 0.18 11.98 -10.25
CA ALA A 265 -0.38 12.94 -11.19
C ALA A 265 -1.40 12.32 -12.13
N THR A 266 -2.40 13.13 -12.45
CA THR A 266 -3.40 12.90 -13.51
C THR A 266 -4.02 14.26 -13.88
N PHE A 267 -5.01 14.28 -14.77
CA PHE A 267 -5.82 15.48 -14.99
C PHE A 267 -6.75 15.75 -13.80
N LEU A 268 -7.07 17.03 -13.55
CA LEU A 268 -7.89 17.41 -12.40
C LEU A 268 -9.25 16.73 -12.43
N MET A 269 -9.87 16.54 -13.58
CA MET A 269 -11.12 15.80 -13.69
C MET A 269 -11.03 14.39 -13.08
N PHE A 270 -9.94 13.65 -13.36
CA PHE A 270 -9.80 12.25 -12.95
C PHE A 270 -9.41 12.06 -11.48
N MET A 271 -9.22 13.15 -10.72
CA MET A 271 -9.25 13.08 -9.25
C MET A 271 -10.56 12.45 -8.74
N GLU A 272 -11.66 12.55 -9.50
CA GLU A 272 -12.92 11.90 -9.13
C GLU A 272 -12.78 10.37 -9.05
N TYR A 273 -11.99 9.74 -9.94
CA TYR A 273 -11.69 8.31 -9.87
C TYR A 273 -10.95 7.93 -8.58
N ALA A 274 -10.11 8.82 -8.07
CA ALA A 274 -9.28 8.60 -6.89
C ALA A 274 -9.83 9.21 -5.60
N ARG A 275 -11.05 9.77 -5.64
CA ARG A 275 -11.57 10.68 -4.61
C ARG A 275 -11.51 10.10 -3.20
N ASN A 276 -11.85 8.82 -3.04
CA ASN A 276 -11.85 8.18 -1.73
C ASN A 276 -10.44 7.88 -1.21
N ALA A 277 -9.49 7.48 -2.07
CA ALA A 277 -8.09 7.36 -1.64
C ALA A 277 -7.50 8.70 -1.18
N MET A 278 -7.88 9.81 -1.83
CA MET A 278 -7.51 11.15 -1.37
C MET A 278 -8.13 11.50 -0.01
N ARG A 279 -9.41 11.17 0.18
CA ARG A 279 -10.06 11.32 1.48
C ARG A 279 -9.33 10.52 2.57
N MET A 280 -8.88 9.31 2.25
CA MET A 280 -8.13 8.47 3.19
C MET A 280 -6.75 9.05 3.51
N ALA A 281 -6.05 9.65 2.55
CA ALA A 281 -4.79 10.34 2.80
C ALA A 281 -4.96 11.46 3.85
N ALA A 282 -6.01 12.28 3.68
CA ALA A 282 -6.34 13.36 4.61
C ALA A 282 -6.74 12.82 6.00
N LEU A 283 -7.56 11.76 6.05
CA LEU A 283 -8.00 11.14 7.30
C LEU A 283 -6.82 10.56 8.10
N MET A 284 -5.90 9.88 7.40
CA MET A 284 -4.72 9.27 8.00
C MET A 284 -3.61 10.28 8.33
N LYS A 285 -3.76 11.54 7.89
CA LYS A 285 -2.77 12.62 8.08
C LYS A 285 -1.40 12.27 7.50
N ILE A 286 -1.40 11.66 6.32
CA ILE A 286 -0.16 11.26 5.63
C ILE A 286 0.17 12.21 4.48
N GLN A 287 1.45 12.30 4.16
CA GLN A 287 1.93 13.07 3.02
C GLN A 287 1.54 12.39 1.71
N ASN A 288 0.77 13.09 0.88
CA ASN A 288 0.37 12.64 -0.45
C ASN A 288 0.31 13.87 -1.38
N ILE A 289 1.34 14.04 -2.21
CA ILE A 289 1.44 15.19 -3.12
C ILE A 289 0.78 14.82 -4.45
N GLN A 290 -0.35 15.43 -4.76
CA GLN A 290 -1.03 15.24 -6.04
C GLN A 290 -0.82 16.43 -6.97
N VAL A 291 -0.28 16.15 -8.15
CA VAL A 291 -0.09 17.11 -9.24
C VAL A 291 -1.25 16.96 -10.22
N TYR A 292 -2.34 17.68 -9.96
CA TYR A 292 -3.48 17.75 -10.87
C TYR A 292 -3.30 18.90 -11.86
N THR A 293 -3.29 18.57 -13.15
CA THR A 293 -3.13 19.53 -14.26
C THR A 293 -4.40 19.63 -15.10
N HIS A 294 -4.45 20.53 -16.08
CA HIS A 294 -5.64 20.76 -16.92
C HIS A 294 -6.84 21.09 -16.03
N ASP A 295 -6.74 22.23 -15.34
CA ASP A 295 -7.54 22.57 -14.17
C ASP A 295 -8.87 23.27 -14.49
N SER A 296 -9.12 23.56 -15.77
CA SER A 296 -10.25 24.40 -16.18
C SER A 296 -10.55 24.25 -17.67
N ILE A 297 -11.59 24.96 -18.12
CA ILE A 297 -11.93 25.14 -19.54
C ILE A 297 -10.77 25.64 -20.41
N GLY A 298 -9.69 26.15 -19.81
CA GLY A 298 -8.46 26.52 -20.53
C GLY A 298 -7.76 25.34 -21.22
N LEU A 299 -8.14 24.08 -20.94
CA LEU A 299 -7.65 22.91 -21.67
C LEU A 299 -8.16 22.83 -23.11
N GLY A 300 -9.29 23.48 -23.43
CA GLY A 300 -9.80 23.62 -24.79
C GLY A 300 -10.58 22.40 -25.31
N GLU A 301 -10.08 21.81 -26.39
CA GLU A 301 -10.84 20.99 -27.32
C GLU A 301 -11.25 19.60 -26.80
N ASP A 302 -10.68 19.09 -25.70
CA ASP A 302 -11.11 17.81 -25.12
C ASP A 302 -12.54 17.87 -24.55
N GLY A 303 -13.04 19.08 -24.28
CA GLY A 303 -14.45 19.34 -24.02
C GLY A 303 -14.90 19.03 -22.59
N PRO A 304 -16.22 18.94 -22.34
CA PRO A 304 -16.80 19.00 -20.99
C PRO A 304 -16.59 17.74 -20.13
N THR A 305 -15.99 16.69 -20.68
CA THR A 305 -15.66 15.45 -19.95
C THR A 305 -14.29 15.49 -19.29
N HIS A 306 -13.50 16.54 -19.56
CA HIS A 306 -12.14 16.77 -19.07
C HIS A 306 -12.08 18.08 -18.28
#